data_AF-A0A7Y5FKI9-F1
#
_entry.id   AF-A0A7Y5FKI9-F1
#
_cell.length_a   1.000
_cell.length_b   1.000
_cell.length_c   1.000
_cell.angle_alpha   90.00
_cell.angle_beta   90.00
_cell.angle_gamma   90.00
#
_symmetry.space_group_name_H-M   'P 1'
#
loop_
_entity.id
_entity.type
_entity.pdbx_description
1 polymer ?
#
loop_
_entity_poly.entity_id
_entity_poly.type
_entity_poly.pdbx_seq_one_letter_code
_entity_poly.pdbx_strand_id
1 'polypeptide(L)'
;MLIKRICTLGFAALAFFATRALSQDPVPLYPKNYKVLLENDRVRVIDFVLRKGDTEDFHSHRPHVAYILTGFKIRFTFPDGRTVVRETKAGDVLFSEAVTHSPVNIGDSDAHGIMVELKEQSGMGMNGNNSEELLTAVTFIHGLEGKEEEMKNHLLSLTAPTLAEPGCLTYELYQSPEKKNEFMRYEVWRNDEALELHKMMPHLKASFELRKHQGWTTEITRWRRVRQ
;
A
#
# COMPACT_ATOMS: atom_id res chain seq x y z
N MET A 1 -70.40 16.74 4.93
CA MET A 1 -69.18 16.07 4.42
C MET A 1 -68.13 17.12 4.14
N LEU A 2 -67.16 17.27 5.05
CA LEU A 2 -66.12 18.32 5.00
C LEU A 2 -64.79 17.65 4.61
N ILE A 3 -64.36 17.82 3.35
CA ILE A 3 -63.11 17.25 2.84
C ILE A 3 -61.96 18.19 3.24
N LYS A 4 -61.18 17.78 4.26
CA LYS A 4 -59.93 18.43 4.62
C LYS A 4 -58.86 18.14 3.56
N ARG A 5 -58.39 19.17 2.87
CA ARG A 5 -57.18 19.12 2.04
C ARG A 5 -55.96 19.18 2.95
N ILE A 6 -55.16 18.11 2.97
CA ILE A 6 -53.85 18.07 3.63
C ILE A 6 -52.82 18.56 2.60
N CYS A 7 -52.23 19.72 2.86
CA CYS A 7 -51.03 20.19 2.17
C CYS A 7 -49.82 19.47 2.76
N THR A 8 -49.18 18.60 1.99
CA THR A 8 -47.83 18.11 2.30
C THR A 8 -46.81 19.09 1.71
N LEU A 9 -46.18 19.90 2.58
CA LEU A 9 -44.94 20.59 2.24
C LEU A 9 -43.83 19.54 2.11
N GLY A 10 -43.30 19.37 0.90
CA GLY A 10 -42.10 18.58 0.66
C GLY A 10 -40.87 19.33 1.18
N PHE A 11 -40.27 18.84 2.26
CA PHE A 11 -38.97 19.28 2.73
C PHE A 11 -37.91 18.62 1.84
N ALA A 12 -37.46 19.31 0.80
CA ALA A 12 -36.28 18.90 0.04
C ALA A 12 -35.04 19.17 0.90
N ALA A 13 -34.57 18.16 1.61
CA ALA A 13 -33.28 18.20 2.27
C ALA A 13 -32.18 18.29 1.19
N LEU A 14 -31.64 19.49 0.97
CA LEU A 14 -30.41 19.67 0.23
C LEU A 14 -29.30 18.97 1.01
N ALA A 15 -28.94 17.75 0.59
CA ALA A 15 -27.75 17.09 1.06
C ALA A 15 -26.54 17.91 0.59
N PHE A 16 -25.92 18.66 1.51
CA PHE A 16 -24.57 19.16 1.32
C PHE A 16 -23.65 17.95 1.19
N PHE A 17 -23.40 17.51 -0.04
CA PHE A 17 -22.22 16.71 -0.32
C PHE A 17 -21.02 17.62 -0.10
N ALA A 18 -20.45 17.57 1.11
CA ALA A 18 -19.08 18.00 1.30
C ALA A 18 -18.24 17.09 0.40
N THR A 19 -17.90 17.56 -0.79
CA THR A 19 -16.83 16.98 -1.58
C THR A 19 -15.60 17.04 -0.70
N ARG A 20 -15.24 15.92 -0.08
CA ARG A 20 -13.88 15.74 0.41
C ARG A 20 -12.99 16.05 -0.78
N ALA A 21 -12.24 17.15 -0.72
CA ALA A 21 -11.22 17.45 -1.72
C ALA A 21 -10.34 16.21 -1.79
N LEU A 22 -10.53 15.42 -2.85
CA LEU A 22 -9.72 14.24 -3.09
C LEU A 22 -8.29 14.73 -3.24
N SER A 23 -7.39 14.10 -2.47
CA SER A 23 -5.94 14.11 -2.61
C SER A 23 -5.51 14.48 -4.03
N GLN A 24 -5.11 15.74 -4.22
CA GLN A 24 -4.74 16.27 -5.52
C GLN A 24 -3.23 16.14 -5.70
N ASP A 25 -2.82 15.36 -6.69
CA ASP A 25 -1.42 15.22 -7.08
C ASP A 25 -0.91 16.55 -7.65
N PRO A 26 0.16 17.15 -7.11
CA PRO A 26 0.62 18.45 -7.57
C PRO A 26 1.22 18.43 -8.99
N VAL A 27 1.71 17.28 -9.46
CA VAL A 27 2.37 17.18 -10.77
C VAL A 27 1.47 17.63 -11.94
N PRO A 28 0.24 17.10 -12.11
CA PRO A 28 -0.67 17.57 -13.16
C PRO A 28 -1.22 18.98 -12.91
N LEU A 29 -1.25 19.46 -11.66
CA LEU A 29 -1.79 20.78 -11.32
C LEU A 29 -0.81 21.92 -11.59
N TYR A 30 0.47 21.67 -11.32
CA TYR A 30 1.55 22.65 -11.48
C TYR A 30 2.65 22.08 -12.39
N PRO A 31 2.36 21.79 -13.68
CA PRO A 31 3.31 21.14 -14.58
C PRO A 31 4.57 21.97 -14.90
N LYS A 32 4.59 23.25 -14.50
CA LYS A 32 5.79 24.11 -14.58
C LYS A 32 6.70 23.99 -13.36
N ASN A 33 6.16 23.53 -12.23
CA ASN A 33 6.86 23.43 -10.96
C ASN A 33 7.37 22.02 -10.71
N TYR A 34 6.77 21.00 -11.34
CA TYR A 34 7.15 19.60 -11.13
C TYR A 34 7.52 18.89 -12.43
N LYS A 35 8.60 18.11 -12.38
CA LYS A 35 9.00 17.21 -13.46
C LYS A 35 9.26 15.82 -12.90
N VAL A 36 8.52 14.82 -13.37
CA VAL A 36 8.80 13.41 -13.06
C VAL A 36 10.08 12.99 -13.78
N LEU A 37 11.07 12.54 -13.00
CA LEU A 37 12.35 12.06 -13.51
C LEU A 37 12.38 10.54 -13.68
N LEU A 38 11.72 9.82 -12.76
CA LEU A 38 11.61 8.37 -12.74
C LEU A 38 10.30 7.98 -12.08
N GLU A 39 9.63 6.96 -12.61
CA GLU A 39 8.55 6.29 -11.91
C GLU A 39 8.63 4.78 -12.16
N ASN A 40 8.54 3.99 -11.08
CA ASN A 40 8.42 2.54 -11.11
C ASN A 40 7.40 2.08 -10.05
N ASP A 41 7.36 0.79 -9.73
CA ASP A 41 6.40 0.25 -8.76
C ASP A 41 6.74 0.57 -7.29
N ARG A 42 7.94 1.09 -7.02
CA ARG A 42 8.42 1.39 -5.65
C ARG A 42 8.48 2.87 -5.34
N VAL A 43 8.89 3.68 -6.31
CA VAL A 43 9.14 5.11 -6.12
C VAL A 43 8.70 5.94 -7.30
N ARG A 44 8.39 7.21 -7.02
CA ARG A 44 8.29 8.30 -8.00
C ARG A 44 9.30 9.37 -7.60
N VAL A 45 10.23 9.69 -8.51
CA VAL A 45 11.25 10.72 -8.31
C VAL A 45 10.85 11.95 -9.09
N ILE A 46 10.76 13.09 -8.40
CA ILE A 46 10.23 14.35 -8.91
C ILE A 46 11.27 15.44 -8.65
N ASP A 47 11.63 16.18 -9.70
CA ASP A 47 12.30 17.46 -9.57
C ASP A 47 11.22 18.52 -9.33
N PHE A 48 11.33 19.28 -8.23
CA PHE A 48 10.38 20.33 -7.88
C PHE A 48 11.05 21.70 -7.78
N VAL A 49 10.41 22.72 -8.35
CA VAL A 49 10.80 24.12 -8.24
C VAL A 49 9.58 24.95 -7.84
N LEU A 50 9.62 25.57 -6.67
CA LEU A 50 8.64 26.59 -6.27
C LEU A 50 9.34 27.96 -6.27
N ARG A 51 9.00 28.81 -7.24
CA ARG A 51 9.68 30.10 -7.40
C ARG A 51 9.46 31.00 -6.20
N LYS A 52 10.37 31.94 -6.01
CA LYS A 52 10.25 32.99 -5.01
C LYS A 52 8.90 33.70 -5.11
N GLY A 53 8.16 33.74 -4.00
CA GLY A 53 6.87 34.41 -3.90
C GLY A 53 5.69 33.61 -4.45
N ASP A 54 5.92 32.49 -5.14
CA ASP A 54 4.84 31.65 -5.65
C ASP A 54 4.15 30.89 -4.50
N THR A 55 2.88 30.56 -4.76
CA THR A 55 2.01 29.78 -3.89
C THR A 55 1.34 28.67 -4.69
N GLU A 56 1.02 27.58 -4.00
CA GLU A 56 0.21 26.49 -4.56
C GLU A 56 -0.98 26.24 -3.63
N ASP A 57 -2.15 25.97 -4.21
CA ASP A 57 -3.33 25.52 -3.48
C ASP A 57 -3.08 24.14 -2.83
N PHE A 58 -3.99 23.75 -1.94
CA PHE A 58 -3.91 22.48 -1.22
C PHE A 58 -3.73 21.29 -2.16
N HIS A 59 -2.65 20.56 -1.96
CA HIS A 59 -2.33 19.32 -2.66
C HIS A 59 -1.73 18.31 -1.68
N SER A 60 -1.59 17.07 -2.12
CA SER A 60 -1.16 15.96 -1.28
C SER A 60 0.08 15.27 -1.84
N HIS A 61 0.99 14.91 -0.95
CA HIS A 61 2.14 14.06 -1.24
C HIS A 61 2.03 12.74 -0.49
N ARG A 62 2.59 11.69 -1.08
CA ARG A 62 2.86 10.42 -0.38
C ARG A 62 4.02 10.61 0.61
N PRO A 63 4.30 9.64 1.52
CA PRO A 63 5.53 9.69 2.30
C PRO A 63 6.74 9.81 1.38
N HIS A 64 7.66 10.70 1.70
CA HIS A 64 8.75 11.04 0.79
C HIS A 64 10.01 11.50 1.50
N VAL A 65 11.12 11.36 0.79
CA VAL A 65 12.39 12.01 1.12
C VAL A 65 12.62 13.15 0.13
N ALA A 66 12.95 14.35 0.63
CA ALA A 66 13.38 15.47 -0.19
C ALA A 66 14.87 15.76 0.04
N TYR A 67 15.63 15.91 -1.05
CA TYR A 67 17.01 16.39 -1.08
C TYR A 67 17.01 17.82 -1.63
N ILE A 68 17.53 18.78 -0.87
CA ILE A 68 17.44 20.19 -1.22
C ILE A 68 18.64 20.62 -2.08
N LEU A 69 18.37 21.12 -3.28
CA LEU A 69 19.39 21.63 -4.21
C LEU A 69 19.64 23.12 -3.98
N THR A 70 18.58 23.90 -3.83
CA THR A 70 18.64 25.32 -3.44
C THR A 70 17.82 25.52 -2.17
N GLY A 71 18.47 26.03 -1.13
CA GLY A 71 17.84 26.32 0.16
C GLY A 71 16.65 27.27 0.01
N PHE A 72 15.66 27.13 0.89
CA PHE A 72 14.42 27.90 0.82
C PHE A 72 13.89 28.27 2.20
N LYS A 73 12.93 29.20 2.21
CA LYS A 73 12.07 29.49 3.36
C LYS A 73 10.60 29.44 2.91
N ILE A 74 9.91 28.35 3.25
CA ILE A 74 8.52 28.13 2.84
C ILE A 74 7.61 28.14 4.06
N ARG A 75 6.47 28.82 3.96
CA ARG A 75 5.36 28.68 4.91
C ARG A 75 4.38 27.65 4.34
N PHE A 76 4.19 26.56 5.08
CA PHE A 76 3.18 25.55 4.79
C PHE A 76 1.93 25.83 5.62
N THR A 77 0.76 25.77 5.00
CA THR A 77 -0.55 25.78 5.66
C THR A 77 -1.15 24.37 5.56
N PHE A 78 -1.71 23.87 6.66
CA PHE A 78 -2.34 22.55 6.74
C PHE A 78 -3.87 22.67 6.77
N PRO A 79 -4.62 21.59 6.45
CA PRO A 79 -6.08 21.62 6.41
C PRO A 79 -6.76 22.01 7.74
N ASP A 80 -6.08 21.81 8.88
CA ASP A 80 -6.54 22.24 10.20
C ASP A 80 -6.33 23.74 10.47
N GLY A 81 -5.81 24.49 9.49
CA GLY A 81 -5.51 25.91 9.58
C GLY A 81 -4.15 26.23 10.21
N ARG A 82 -3.42 25.21 10.69
CA ARG A 82 -2.08 25.39 11.26
C ARG A 82 -1.10 25.80 10.17
N THR A 83 -0.13 26.64 10.53
CA THR A 83 0.96 27.02 9.64
C THR A 83 2.32 26.69 10.24
N VAL A 84 3.25 26.20 9.42
CA VAL A 84 4.65 25.96 9.81
C VAL A 84 5.56 26.65 8.80
N VAL A 85 6.54 27.40 9.30
CA VAL A 85 7.63 27.91 8.46
C VAL A 85 8.80 26.94 8.53
N ARG A 86 9.31 26.55 7.37
CA ARG A 86 10.48 25.69 7.24
C ARG A 86 11.55 26.39 6.44
N GLU A 87 12.76 26.37 6.99
CA GLU A 87 13.94 26.96 6.39
C GLU A 87 14.98 25.86 6.20
N THR A 88 15.61 25.84 5.03
CA THR A 88 16.54 24.79 4.59
C THR A 88 17.74 25.41 3.88
N LYS A 89 18.83 24.65 3.78
CA LYS A 89 20.00 24.96 2.94
C LYS A 89 20.24 23.85 1.92
N ALA A 90 21.04 24.16 0.89
CA ALA A 90 21.50 23.18 -0.07
C ALA A 90 22.20 22.00 0.63
N GLY A 91 21.86 20.78 0.23
CA GLY A 91 22.36 19.53 0.81
C GLY A 91 21.55 18.98 1.98
N ASP A 92 20.55 19.72 2.50
CA ASP A 92 19.67 19.18 3.53
C ASP A 92 18.83 18.01 2.99
N VAL A 93 18.61 17.01 3.86
CA VAL A 93 17.79 15.83 3.57
C VAL A 93 16.67 15.72 4.58
N LEU A 94 15.46 15.50 4.07
CA LEU A 94 14.24 15.71 4.81
C LEU A 94 13.29 14.55 4.57
N PHE A 95 12.80 13.91 5.63
CA PHE A 95 11.70 12.96 5.52
C PHE A 95 10.38 13.61 5.91
N SER A 96 9.29 13.22 5.25
CA SER A 96 7.93 13.61 5.61
C SER A 96 6.98 12.44 5.37
N GLU A 97 6.09 12.23 6.33
CA GLU A 97 4.95 11.32 6.16
C GLU A 97 3.99 11.86 5.09
N ALA A 98 2.99 11.05 4.72
CA ALA A 98 1.92 11.51 3.82
C ALA A 98 1.30 12.80 4.36
N VAL A 99 1.26 13.84 3.53
CA VAL A 99 0.91 15.19 3.96
C VAL A 99 0.06 15.89 2.92
N THR A 100 -0.91 16.66 3.39
CA THR A 100 -1.68 17.61 2.57
C THR A 100 -1.37 19.01 3.07
N HIS A 101 -1.00 19.90 2.15
CA HIS A 101 -0.57 21.26 2.50
C HIS A 101 -0.75 22.25 1.35
N SER A 102 -0.67 23.54 1.66
CA SER A 102 -0.55 24.64 0.71
C SER A 102 0.73 25.42 1.03
N PRO A 103 1.74 25.41 0.15
CA PRO A 103 2.99 26.13 0.35
C PRO A 103 2.94 27.56 -0.20
N VAL A 104 3.62 28.48 0.49
CA VAL A 104 4.00 29.81 -0.03
C VAL A 104 5.51 29.96 0.17
N ASN A 105 6.25 30.21 -0.91
CA ASN A 105 7.68 30.52 -0.80
C ASN A 105 7.86 31.98 -0.34
N ILE A 106 8.28 32.15 0.90
CA ILE A 106 8.50 33.45 1.56
C ILE A 106 9.99 33.82 1.66
N GLY A 107 10.86 33.02 1.04
CA GLY A 107 12.30 33.24 0.98
C GLY A 107 12.70 34.25 -0.09
N ASP A 108 14.01 34.38 -0.29
CA ASP A 108 14.61 35.24 -1.30
C ASP A 108 15.14 34.49 -2.53
N SER A 109 15.06 33.15 -2.53
CA SER A 109 15.47 32.22 -3.58
C SER A 109 14.29 31.39 -4.12
N ASP A 110 14.47 30.81 -5.31
CA ASP A 110 13.63 29.72 -5.78
C ASP A 110 13.93 28.45 -4.95
N ALA A 111 12.89 27.81 -4.44
CA ALA A 111 13.02 26.55 -3.73
C ALA A 111 13.17 25.42 -4.74
N HIS A 112 14.29 24.69 -4.71
CA HIS A 112 14.57 23.62 -5.67
C HIS A 112 15.07 22.38 -4.94
N GLY A 113 14.49 21.23 -5.26
CA GLY A 113 14.95 19.96 -4.74
C GLY A 113 14.48 18.75 -5.54
N ILE A 114 14.99 17.60 -5.14
CA ILE A 114 14.54 16.29 -5.63
C ILE A 114 13.72 15.64 -4.54
N MET A 115 12.49 15.25 -4.87
CA MET A 115 11.59 14.52 -3.99
C MET A 115 11.43 13.08 -4.48
N VAL A 116 11.68 12.13 -3.59
CA VAL A 116 11.46 10.71 -3.82
C VAL A 116 10.24 10.29 -3.02
N GLU A 117 9.11 10.21 -3.70
CA GLU A 117 7.87 9.70 -3.12
C GLU A 117 7.88 8.17 -3.10
N LEU A 118 7.55 7.62 -1.93
CA LEU A 118 7.42 6.19 -1.72
C LEU A 118 6.03 5.74 -2.20
N LYS A 119 5.98 4.73 -3.06
CA LYS A 119 4.73 4.08 -3.47
C LYS A 119 4.48 2.93 -2.52
N GLU A 120 3.24 2.79 -2.06
CA GLU A 120 2.82 1.58 -1.35
C GLU A 120 3.11 0.39 -2.26
N GLN A 121 3.85 -0.59 -1.74
CA GLN A 121 4.16 -1.79 -2.52
C GLN A 121 2.87 -2.54 -2.78
N SER A 122 2.45 -2.58 -4.05
CA SER A 122 1.55 -3.61 -4.56
C SER A 122 2.30 -4.95 -4.49
N GLY A 123 2.27 -5.59 -3.32
CA GLY A 123 2.91 -6.89 -3.04
C GLY A 123 3.63 -7.02 -1.70
N MET A 124 3.82 -5.93 -0.94
CA MET A 124 4.38 -6.00 0.42
C MET A 124 3.81 -4.86 1.25
N GLY A 125 2.58 -5.07 1.71
CA GLY A 125 1.87 -4.12 2.58
C GLY A 125 2.56 -4.00 3.93
N MET A 126 3.46 -3.03 4.08
CA MET A 126 3.96 -2.58 5.36
C MET A 126 4.11 -1.05 5.32
N ASN A 127 2.99 -0.33 5.39
CA ASN A 127 2.79 0.89 6.19
C ASN A 127 1.54 1.65 5.72
N GLY A 128 0.39 1.16 6.18
CA GLY A 128 -0.83 1.91 6.41
C GLY A 128 -1.46 1.31 7.65
N ASN A 129 -2.15 2.10 8.47
CA ASN A 129 -2.79 1.72 9.75
C ASN A 129 -3.85 0.58 9.66
N ASN A 130 -3.88 -0.22 8.59
CA ASN A 130 -4.74 -1.41 8.42
C ASN A 130 -3.96 -2.74 8.48
N SER A 131 -2.68 -2.73 8.85
CA SER A 131 -1.89 -3.95 9.03
C SER A 131 -2.30 -4.82 10.23
N GLU A 132 -3.21 -4.35 11.08
CA GLU A 132 -3.66 -5.08 12.26
C GLU A 132 -4.52 -6.32 11.93
N GLU A 133 -5.01 -6.46 10.68
CA GLU A 133 -5.88 -7.56 10.27
C GLU A 133 -5.23 -8.63 9.38
N LEU A 134 -4.00 -8.42 8.90
CA LEU A 134 -3.34 -9.41 8.04
C LEU A 134 -3.12 -10.72 8.78
N LEU A 135 -3.40 -11.82 8.08
CA LEU A 135 -3.21 -13.16 8.59
C LEU A 135 -1.98 -13.79 7.94
N THR A 136 -1.05 -14.26 8.75
CA THR A 136 0.04 -15.12 8.27
C THR A 136 -0.36 -16.57 8.46
N ALA A 137 -0.24 -17.37 7.40
CA ALA A 137 -0.30 -18.82 7.51
C ALA A 137 1.09 -19.41 7.25
N VAL A 138 1.50 -20.34 8.10
CA VAL A 138 2.71 -21.14 7.87
C VAL A 138 2.27 -22.58 7.70
N THR A 139 2.46 -23.11 6.49
CA THR A 139 2.03 -24.45 6.11
C THR A 139 3.24 -25.37 6.00
N PHE A 140 3.36 -26.35 6.88
CA PHE A 140 4.37 -27.40 6.80
C PHE A 140 3.82 -28.58 6.01
N ILE A 141 4.59 -29.08 5.03
CA ILE A 141 4.25 -30.26 4.25
C ILE A 141 5.39 -31.28 4.37
N HIS A 142 5.06 -32.50 4.80
CA HIS A 142 6.02 -33.59 4.94
C HIS A 142 5.70 -34.69 3.92
N GLY A 143 6.66 -34.97 3.04
CA GLY A 143 6.58 -36.03 2.05
C GLY A 143 7.34 -37.28 2.47
N LEU A 144 7.30 -38.29 1.62
CA LEU A 144 8.12 -39.50 1.75
C LEU A 144 9.50 -39.30 1.11
N GLU A 145 10.52 -39.99 1.62
CA GLU A 145 11.85 -40.01 1.00
C GLU A 145 11.79 -40.55 -0.43
N GLY A 146 12.62 -40.00 -1.32
CA GLY A 146 12.69 -40.35 -2.74
C GLY A 146 11.61 -39.72 -3.61
N LYS A 147 10.71 -38.91 -3.04
CA LYS A 147 9.63 -38.19 -3.75
C LYS A 147 9.80 -36.68 -3.76
N GLU A 148 10.97 -36.18 -3.37
CA GLU A 148 11.23 -34.76 -3.11
C GLU A 148 11.03 -33.90 -4.35
N GLU A 149 11.52 -34.35 -5.51
CA GLU A 149 11.43 -33.59 -6.75
C GLU A 149 10.00 -33.58 -7.32
N GLU A 150 9.27 -34.70 -7.21
CA GLU A 150 7.85 -34.80 -7.56
C GLU A 150 7.02 -33.84 -6.68
N MET A 151 7.29 -33.86 -5.37
CA MET A 151 6.66 -32.99 -4.39
C MET A 151 6.98 -31.52 -4.65
N LYS A 152 8.25 -31.16 -4.84
CA LYS A 152 8.68 -29.80 -5.13
C LYS A 152 7.96 -29.23 -6.35
N ASN A 153 7.98 -29.96 -7.47
CA ASN A 153 7.36 -29.52 -8.71
C ASN A 153 5.85 -29.34 -8.56
N HIS A 154 5.18 -30.27 -7.86
CA HIS A 154 3.76 -30.13 -7.53
C HIS A 154 3.49 -28.89 -6.67
N LEU A 155 4.24 -28.68 -5.59
CA LEU A 155 4.03 -27.56 -4.67
C LEU A 155 4.33 -26.21 -5.33
N LEU A 156 5.32 -26.13 -6.23
CA LEU A 156 5.62 -24.94 -7.03
C LEU A 156 4.52 -24.62 -8.05
N SER A 157 3.86 -25.64 -8.61
CA SER A 157 2.75 -25.43 -9.56
C SER A 157 1.57 -24.65 -8.96
N LEU A 158 1.44 -24.64 -7.63
CA LEU A 158 0.39 -23.92 -6.92
C LEU A 158 0.69 -22.42 -6.80
N THR A 159 1.94 -21.98 -6.96
CA THR A 159 2.32 -20.60 -6.62
C THR A 159 1.63 -19.55 -7.50
N ALA A 160 1.72 -19.69 -8.82
CA ALA A 160 1.12 -18.73 -9.74
C ALA A 160 -0.41 -18.61 -9.58
N PRO A 161 -1.20 -19.71 -9.55
CA PRO A 161 -2.65 -19.60 -9.36
C PRO A 161 -3.02 -19.05 -7.97
N THR A 162 -2.29 -19.39 -6.91
CA THR A 162 -2.58 -18.85 -5.57
C THR A 162 -2.31 -17.35 -5.49
N LEU A 163 -1.19 -16.88 -6.06
CA LEU A 163 -0.87 -15.44 -6.07
C LEU A 163 -1.89 -14.62 -6.88
N ALA A 164 -2.62 -15.25 -7.81
CA ALA A 164 -3.70 -14.60 -8.55
C ALA A 164 -5.02 -14.50 -7.74
N GLU A 165 -5.12 -15.14 -6.58
CA GLU A 165 -6.33 -15.12 -5.76
C GLU A 165 -6.57 -13.75 -5.10
N PRO A 166 -7.82 -13.24 -5.10
CA PRO A 166 -8.16 -12.03 -4.37
C PRO A 166 -7.92 -12.20 -2.86
N GLY A 167 -6.83 -11.62 -2.37
CA GLY A 167 -6.49 -11.63 -0.94
C GLY A 167 -5.20 -12.37 -0.58
N CYS A 168 -4.57 -13.07 -1.52
CA CYS A 168 -3.20 -13.57 -1.34
C CYS A 168 -2.20 -12.42 -1.53
N LEU A 169 -1.35 -12.18 -0.54
CA LEU A 169 -0.32 -11.13 -0.58
C LEU A 169 1.09 -11.72 -0.68
N THR A 170 1.29 -12.93 -0.16
CA THR A 170 2.56 -13.66 -0.21
C THR A 170 2.26 -15.16 -0.25
N TYR A 171 3.02 -15.92 -1.05
CA TYR A 171 2.87 -17.37 -1.16
C TYR A 171 4.20 -18.04 -1.55
N GLU A 172 5.14 -18.05 -0.62
CA GLU A 172 6.52 -18.49 -0.85
C GLU A 172 6.73 -19.92 -0.38
N LEU A 173 7.54 -20.69 -1.11
CA LEU A 173 7.86 -22.08 -0.80
C LEU A 173 9.33 -22.21 -0.40
N TYR A 174 9.55 -22.82 0.76
CA TYR A 174 10.86 -23.16 1.30
C TYR A 174 11.00 -24.67 1.40
N GLN A 175 12.22 -25.17 1.22
CA GLN A 175 12.58 -26.57 1.41
C GLN A 175 13.60 -26.65 2.55
N SER A 176 13.46 -27.63 3.45
CA SER A 176 14.42 -27.82 4.52
C SER A 176 15.80 -28.23 3.96
N PRO A 177 16.90 -27.60 4.41
CA PRO A 177 18.25 -28.00 4.01
C PRO A 177 18.68 -29.33 4.63
N GLU A 178 18.05 -29.75 5.73
CA GLU A 178 18.40 -30.96 6.49
C GLU A 178 17.56 -32.16 6.06
N LYS A 179 16.28 -31.95 5.73
CA LYS A 179 15.34 -33.00 5.34
C LYS A 179 14.65 -32.62 4.04
N LYS A 180 15.16 -33.14 2.92
CA LYS A 180 14.73 -32.72 1.58
C LYS A 180 13.25 -33.03 1.28
N ASN A 181 12.62 -33.94 2.02
CA ASN A 181 11.20 -34.25 1.96
C ASN A 181 10.31 -33.33 2.83
N GLU A 182 10.87 -32.29 3.47
CA GLU A 182 10.13 -31.30 4.25
C GLU A 182 10.10 -29.94 3.55
N PHE A 183 8.90 -29.38 3.43
CA PHE A 183 8.64 -28.07 2.85
C PHE A 183 7.84 -27.18 3.79
N MET A 184 8.06 -25.88 3.72
CA MET A 184 7.31 -24.87 4.46
C MET A 184 6.80 -23.82 3.48
N ARG A 185 5.51 -23.48 3.56
CA ARG A 185 4.91 -22.34 2.86
C ARG A 185 4.82 -21.17 3.83
N TYR A 186 5.32 -20.02 3.43
CA TYR A 186 5.04 -18.76 4.10
C TYR A 186 3.99 -18.01 3.30
N GLU A 187 2.87 -17.72 3.94
CA GLU A 187 1.70 -17.11 3.30
C GLU A 187 1.25 -15.89 4.07
N VAL A 188 0.88 -14.83 3.34
CA VAL A 188 0.26 -13.65 3.93
C VAL A 188 -1.05 -13.40 3.21
N TRP A 189 -2.11 -13.30 3.98
CA TRP A 189 -3.48 -13.15 3.53
C TRP A 189 -4.07 -11.84 4.04
N ARG A 190 -4.95 -11.25 3.24
CA ARG A 190 -5.68 -10.03 3.59
C ARG A 190 -6.43 -10.17 4.92
N ASN A 191 -7.01 -11.35 5.17
CA ASN A 191 -7.77 -11.70 6.36
C ASN A 191 -8.01 -13.23 6.42
N ASP A 192 -8.68 -13.71 7.47
CA ASP A 192 -9.06 -15.12 7.63
C ASP A 192 -9.99 -15.64 6.52
N GLU A 193 -10.95 -14.83 6.05
CA GLU A 193 -11.88 -15.24 4.99
C GLU A 193 -11.15 -15.58 3.69
N ALA A 194 -10.15 -14.77 3.31
CA ALA A 194 -9.33 -15.02 2.13
C ALA A 194 -8.58 -16.37 2.22
N LEU A 195 -8.04 -16.71 3.39
CA LEU A 195 -7.39 -18.01 3.61
C LEU A 195 -8.40 -19.18 3.55
N GLU A 196 -9.62 -19.01 4.07
CA GLU A 196 -10.64 -20.06 3.98
C GLU A 196 -11.15 -20.27 2.55
N LEU A 197 -11.30 -19.18 1.78
CA LEU A 197 -11.62 -19.26 0.36
C LEU A 197 -10.49 -19.96 -0.42
N HIS A 198 -9.23 -19.63 -0.12
CA HIS A 198 -8.07 -20.28 -0.72
C HIS A 198 -8.12 -21.81 -0.58
N LYS A 199 -8.38 -22.31 0.62
CA LYS A 199 -8.52 -23.76 0.88
C LYS A 199 -9.60 -24.44 0.05
N MET A 200 -10.57 -23.66 -0.43
CA MET A 200 -11.67 -24.15 -1.25
C MET A 200 -11.39 -24.10 -2.75
N MET A 201 -10.32 -23.44 -3.19
CA MET A 201 -10.00 -23.27 -4.60
C MET A 201 -9.72 -24.62 -5.29
N PRO A 202 -10.12 -24.80 -6.56
CA PRO A 202 -9.99 -26.09 -7.25
C PRO A 202 -8.57 -26.65 -7.26
N HIS A 203 -7.56 -25.81 -7.51
CA HIS A 203 -6.16 -26.25 -7.56
C HIS A 203 -5.66 -26.70 -6.18
N LEU A 204 -6.11 -26.07 -5.09
CA LEU A 204 -5.71 -26.45 -3.75
C LEU A 204 -6.47 -27.69 -3.25
N LYS A 205 -7.77 -27.81 -3.55
CA LYS A 205 -8.52 -29.06 -3.31
C LYS A 205 -7.87 -30.26 -4.00
N ALA A 206 -7.55 -30.12 -5.29
CA ALA A 206 -6.85 -31.16 -6.04
C ALA A 206 -5.47 -31.48 -5.42
N SER A 207 -4.75 -30.46 -4.94
CA SER A 207 -3.49 -30.64 -4.24
C SER A 207 -3.65 -31.44 -2.95
N PHE A 208 -4.66 -31.16 -2.12
CA PHE A 208 -4.90 -31.90 -0.88
C PHE A 208 -5.27 -33.36 -1.13
N GLU A 209 -6.07 -33.65 -2.14
CA GLU A 209 -6.39 -35.04 -2.52
C GLU A 209 -5.14 -35.78 -3.01
N LEU A 210 -4.28 -35.14 -3.83
CA LEU A 210 -3.02 -35.74 -4.25
C LEU A 210 -2.12 -36.05 -3.05
N ARG A 211 -1.97 -35.10 -2.12
CA ARG A 211 -1.15 -35.28 -0.90
C ARG A 211 -1.63 -36.48 -0.09
N LYS A 212 -2.94 -36.61 0.09
CA LYS A 212 -3.54 -37.76 0.78
C LYS A 212 -3.23 -39.08 0.08
N HIS A 213 -3.37 -39.13 -1.25
CA HIS A 213 -3.04 -40.33 -2.04
C HIS A 213 -1.55 -40.69 -1.95
N GLN A 214 -0.67 -39.70 -1.93
CA GLN A 214 0.79 -39.88 -1.85
C GLN A 214 1.31 -40.12 -0.42
N GLY A 215 0.42 -40.09 0.59
CA GLY A 215 0.80 -40.24 2.00
C GLY A 215 1.56 -39.04 2.57
N TRP A 216 1.47 -37.87 1.96
CA TRP A 216 2.08 -36.65 2.48
C TRP A 216 1.17 -36.01 3.53
N THR A 217 1.76 -35.43 4.56
CA THR A 217 1.02 -34.73 5.61
C THR A 217 1.11 -33.22 5.43
N THR A 218 0.13 -32.50 5.93
CA THR A 218 0.12 -31.04 5.92
C THR A 218 -0.36 -30.52 7.27
N GLU A 219 0.39 -29.59 7.85
CA GLU A 219 0.03 -28.83 9.04
C GLU A 219 -0.06 -27.35 8.65
N ILE A 220 -1.11 -26.66 9.08
CA ILE A 220 -1.30 -25.23 8.81
C ILE A 220 -1.43 -24.52 10.15
N THR A 221 -0.52 -23.57 10.40
CA THR A 221 -0.55 -22.71 11.59
C THR A 221 -0.89 -21.28 11.18
N ARG A 222 -1.57 -20.55 12.07
CA ARG A 222 -2.05 -19.18 11.81
C ARG A 222 -1.42 -18.22 12.82
N TRP A 223 -0.99 -17.07 12.33
CA TRP A 223 -0.24 -16.09 13.10
C TRP A 223 -0.67 -14.67 12.75
N ARG A 224 -0.57 -13.76 13.72
CA ARG A 224 -0.58 -12.32 13.47
C ARG A 224 0.78 -11.76 13.84
N ARG A 225 1.28 -10.84 13.02
CA ARG A 225 2.55 -10.18 13.30
C ARG A 225 2.39 -9.28 14.52
N VAL A 226 3.18 -9.54 15.57
CA VAL A 226 3.35 -8.59 16.68
C VAL A 226 4.36 -7.53 16.24
N ARG A 227 3.95 -6.26 16.22
CA ARG A 227 4.84 -5.14 15.90
C ARG A 227 5.51 -4.65 17.19
N GLN A 228 6.78 -4.28 17.08
CA GLN A 228 7.54 -3.55 18.12
C GLN A 228 7.46 -2.06 17.84
#